data_AF-A0A529VIG3-F1
#
_entry.id   AF-A0A529VIG3-F1
#
_cell.length_a   1.000
_cell.length_b   1.000
_cell.length_c   1.000
_cell.angle_alpha   90.00
_cell.angle_beta   90.00
_cell.angle_gamma   90.00
#
_symmetry.space_group_name_H-M   'P 1'
#
loop_
_entity.id
_entity.type
_entity.pdbx_description
1 polymer ?
#
loop_
_entity_poly.entity_id
_entity_poly.type
_entity_poly.pdbx_seq_one_letter_code
_entity_poly.pdbx_strand_id
1 'polypeptide(L)'
;FDTTKKKLSWNVKYSGLSGPASGAHIHGPAAKGENADPVIPFKKLKSPIKGSATLTDAQATDLGAGKYYVNIHTAANPDGEIRG
;
A
#
# COMPACT_ATOMS: atom_id res chain seq x y z
N PHE A 1 -2.18 10.01 -9.07
CA PHE A 1 -1.53 9.14 -10.07
C PHE A 1 -1.35 9.96 -11.34
N ASP A 2 -0.14 10.01 -11.89
CA ASP A 2 0.13 10.63 -13.20
C ASP A 2 -0.02 9.55 -14.27
N THR A 3 -1.09 9.61 -15.06
CA THR A 3 -1.44 8.59 -16.08
C THR A 3 -0.46 8.58 -17.25
N THR A 4 0.16 9.72 -17.57
CA THR A 4 1.15 9.84 -18.65
C THR A 4 2.49 9.25 -18.26
N LYS A 5 2.96 9.54 -17.04
CA LYS A 5 4.23 9.01 -16.51
C LYS A 5 4.06 7.66 -15.79
N LYS A 6 2.82 7.18 -15.66
CA LYS A 6 2.41 6.03 -14.83
C LYS A 6 2.96 6.11 -13.41
N LYS A 7 3.08 7.33 -12.87
CA LYS A 7 3.70 7.56 -11.56
C LYS A 7 2.63 7.62 -10.48
N LEU A 8 2.64 6.62 -9.59
CA LEU A 8 1.88 6.66 -8.35
C LEU A 8 2.74 7.32 -7.28
N SER A 9 2.21 8.35 -6.62
CA SER A 9 2.81 8.99 -5.45
C SER A 9 1.84 8.84 -4.29
N TRP A 10 2.36 8.60 -3.09
CA TRP A 10 1.55 8.42 -1.88
C TRP A 10 2.06 9.25 -0.71
N ASN A 11 1.14 9.55 0.19
CA ASN A 11 1.38 10.17 1.49
C ASN A 11 0.45 9.49 2.50
N VAL A 12 0.91 8.37 3.05
CA VAL A 12 0.14 7.54 3.98
C VAL A 12 0.38 8.07 5.39
N LYS A 13 -0.69 8.51 6.04
CA LYS A 13 -0.70 8.83 7.47
C LYS A 13 -1.43 7.72 8.19
N TYR A 14 -0.82 7.23 9.26
CA TYR A 14 -1.45 6.24 10.13
C TYR A 14 -1.14 6.55 11.60
N SER A 15 -1.94 5.95 12.47
CA SER A 15 -1.88 6.04 13.93
C SER A 15 -2.61 4.85 14.53
N GLY A 16 -2.51 4.65 15.85
CA GLY A 16 -3.31 3.67 16.57
C GLY A 16 -2.89 2.21 16.33
N LEU A 17 -1.63 1.98 15.94
CA LEU A 17 -1.09 0.63 15.92
C LEU A 17 -0.87 0.12 17.34
N SER A 18 -1.08 -1.18 17.53
CA SER A 18 -0.80 -1.95 18.75
C SER A 18 0.69 -1.96 19.12
N GLY A 19 1.58 -1.66 18.17
CA GLY A 19 3.01 -1.57 18.36
C GLY A 19 3.73 -0.90 17.19
N PRO A 20 5.08 -0.93 17.16
CA PRO A 20 5.83 -0.41 16.02
C PRO A 20 5.44 -1.11 14.71
N ALA A 21 5.35 -0.33 13.63
CA ALA A 21 5.15 -0.89 12.30
C ALA A 21 6.34 -1.79 11.94
N SER A 22 6.08 -3.05 11.59
CA SER A 22 7.07 -4.06 11.19
C SER A 22 7.19 -4.21 9.67
N GLY A 23 6.14 -3.82 8.93
CA GLY A 23 6.11 -3.80 7.47
C GLY A 23 4.99 -2.90 6.97
N ALA A 24 5.08 -2.48 5.71
CA ALA A 24 3.98 -1.80 5.03
C ALA A 24 4.14 -1.89 3.51
N HIS A 25 3.02 -2.10 2.82
CA HIS A 25 3.00 -2.31 1.37
C HIS A 25 1.75 -1.70 0.75
N ILE A 26 1.81 -1.41 -0.55
CA ILE A 26 0.62 -1.40 -1.40
C ILE A 26 0.43 -2.83 -1.91
N HIS A 27 -0.74 -3.40 -1.67
CA HIS A 27 -1.15 -4.73 -2.09
C HIS A 27 -2.12 -4.67 -3.26
N GLY A 28 -2.21 -5.80 -3.98
CA GLY A 28 -3.24 -6.04 -4.98
C GLY A 28 -2.73 -6.87 -6.16
N PRO A 29 -3.54 -7.02 -7.21
CA PRO A 29 -4.93 -6.59 -7.29
C PRO A 29 -5.85 -7.45 -6.40
N ALA A 30 -6.76 -6.81 -5.67
CA ALA A 30 -7.78 -7.49 -4.87
C ALA A 30 -9.17 -6.87 -5.12
N ALA A 31 -10.21 -7.69 -5.05
CA ALA A 31 -11.58 -7.18 -4.91
C ALA A 31 -11.79 -6.57 -3.51
N LYS A 32 -12.86 -5.78 -3.34
CA LYS A 32 -13.18 -5.19 -2.04
C LYS A 32 -13.42 -6.30 -1.01
N GLY A 33 -12.63 -6.32 0.04
CA GLY A 33 -12.71 -7.31 1.13
C GLY A 33 -11.70 -8.45 1.00
N GLU A 34 -11.14 -8.69 -0.18
CA GLU A 34 -10.18 -9.78 -0.41
C GLU A 34 -8.75 -9.37 -0.07
N ASN A 35 -7.88 -10.37 0.13
CA ASN A 35 -6.45 -10.18 0.32
C ASN A 35 -5.69 -10.46 -0.98
N ALA A 36 -4.55 -9.80 -1.15
CA ALA A 36 -3.63 -10.04 -2.26
C ALA A 36 -2.18 -9.89 -1.79
N ASP A 37 -1.25 -10.35 -2.61
CA ASP A 37 0.18 -10.23 -2.36
C ASP A 37 0.65 -8.76 -2.39
N PRO A 38 1.77 -8.45 -1.71
CA PRO A 38 2.36 -7.11 -1.76
C PRO A 38 2.94 -6.80 -3.14
N VAL A 39 2.63 -5.62 -3.66
CA VAL A 39 3.10 -5.14 -4.98
C VAL A 39 4.21 -4.11 -4.81
N ILE A 40 4.06 -3.16 -3.88
CA ILE A 40 5.01 -2.07 -3.66
C ILE A 40 5.40 -2.03 -2.18
N PRO A 41 6.62 -2.47 -1.81
CA PRO A 41 7.10 -2.37 -0.44
C PRO A 41 7.49 -0.94 -0.06
N PHE A 42 7.17 -0.55 1.18
CA PHE A 42 7.59 0.73 1.73
C PHE A 42 8.94 0.59 2.45
N LYS A 43 9.92 1.40 2.02
CA LYS A 43 11.27 1.40 2.60
C LYS A 43 11.35 2.06 3.98
N LYS A 44 10.41 2.96 4.29
CA LYS A 44 10.33 3.68 5.56
C LYS A 44 8.93 3.50 6.11
N LEU A 45 8.85 3.11 7.38
CA LEU A 45 7.58 2.77 8.00
C LEU A 45 7.03 3.91 8.86
N LYS A 46 7.85 4.87 9.32
CA LYS A 46 7.37 5.97 10.18
C LYS A 46 6.37 6.87 9.45
N SER A 47 5.22 7.11 10.07
CA SER A 47 4.19 8.06 9.63
C SER A 47 4.73 9.51 9.59
N PRO A 48 4.47 10.29 8.52
CA PRO A 48 3.85 9.88 7.26
C PRO A 48 4.82 9.10 6.36
N ILE A 49 4.32 8.05 5.72
CA ILE A 49 5.06 7.32 4.69
C ILE A 49 4.82 8.01 3.35
N LYS A 50 5.89 8.59 2.81
CA LYS A 50 5.88 9.25 1.50
C LYS A 50 6.75 8.47 0.52
N GLY A 51 6.27 8.38 -0.72
CA GLY A 51 7.01 7.70 -1.76
C GLY A 51 6.34 7.81 -3.11
N SER A 52 6.97 7.19 -4.09
CA SER A 52 6.39 7.02 -5.41
C SER A 52 6.97 5.80 -6.10
N ALA A 53 6.21 5.23 -7.02
CA ALA A 53 6.64 4.16 -7.91
C ALA A 53 6.10 4.43 -9.32
N THR A 54 6.85 3.98 -10.33
CA THR A 54 6.34 3.89 -11.70
C THR A 54 5.62 2.55 -11.83
N LEU A 55 4.39 2.59 -12.33
CA LEU A 55 3.55 1.42 -12.53
C LEU A 55 3.70 0.87 -13.94
N THR A 56 3.54 -0.44 -14.08
CA THR A 56 3.27 -1.06 -15.38
C THR A 56 1.86 -0.71 -15.87
N ASP A 57 1.56 -0.99 -17.14
CA ASP A 57 0.21 -0.78 -17.70
C ASP A 57 -0.87 -1.58 -16.97
N ALA A 58 -0.57 -2.83 -16.62
CA ALA A 58 -1.48 -3.68 -15.86
C ALA A 58 -1.74 -3.07 -14.47
N GLN A 59 -0.67 -2.66 -13.77
CA GLN A 59 -0.79 -2.05 -12.44
C GLN A 59 -1.54 -0.72 -12.47
N ALA A 60 -1.35 0.09 -13.50
CA ALA A 60 -2.08 1.34 -13.71
C ALA A 60 -3.58 1.08 -13.93
N THR A 61 -3.92 0.04 -14.70
CA THR A 61 -5.30 -0.39 -14.95
C THR A 61 -5.96 -0.87 -13.66
N ASP A 62 -5.29 -1.73 -12.89
CA ASP A 62 -5.81 -2.25 -11.62
C ASP A 62 -5.94 -1.16 -10.54
N LEU A 63 -5.00 -0.21 -10.49
CA LEU A 63 -5.12 0.98 -9.64
C LEU A 63 -6.36 1.80 -10.03
N GLY A 64 -6.57 2.05 -11.33
CA GLY A 64 -7.74 2.76 -11.85
C GLY A 64 -9.06 2.05 -11.54
N ALA A 65 -9.04 0.73 -11.45
CA ALA A 65 -10.17 -0.10 -11.03
C ALA A 65 -10.36 -0.17 -9.49
N GLY A 66 -9.54 0.53 -8.71
CA GLY A 66 -9.66 0.57 -7.24
C GLY A 66 -9.26 -0.73 -6.55
N LYS A 67 -8.42 -1.56 -7.18
CA LYS A 67 -8.04 -2.89 -6.67
C LYS A 67 -6.83 -2.89 -5.73
N TYR A 68 -6.32 -1.71 -5.38
CA TYR A 68 -5.13 -1.55 -4.54
C TYR A 68 -5.48 -0.94 -3.19
N TYR A 69 -4.79 -1.40 -2.16
CA TYR A 69 -4.90 -0.90 -0.81
C TYR A 69 -3.53 -0.86 -0.15
N VAL A 70 -3.35 0.07 0.79
CA VAL A 70 -2.21 0.09 1.70
C VAL A 70 -2.50 -0.84 2.86
N ASN A 71 -1.50 -1.61 3.28
CA ASN A 71 -1.56 -2.40 4.50
C ASN A 71 -0.33 -2.14 5.36
N ILE A 72 -0.52 -2.03 6.67
CA ILE A 72 0.55 -1.82 7.65
C ILE A 72 0.47 -2.95 8.67
N HIS A 73 1.61 -3.56 8.95
CA HIS A 73 1.77 -4.73 9.80
C HIS A 73 2.45 -4.34 11.11
N THR A 74 2.20 -5.11 12.16
CA THR A 74 2.95 -5.06 13.42
C THR A 74 3.35 -6.47 13.84
N ALA A 75 4.08 -6.60 14.94
CA ALA A 75 4.39 -7.92 15.49
C ALA A 75 3.13 -8.68 15.94
N ALA A 76 2.10 -7.99 16.45
CA ALA A 76 0.86 -8.63 16.90
C ALA A 76 -0.06 -9.01 15.73
N ASN A 77 0.07 -8.32 14.59
CA ASN A 77 -0.75 -8.52 13.40
C ASN A 77 0.17 -8.66 12.16
N PRO A 78 0.87 -9.80 12.02
CA PRO A 78 1.86 -10.01 10.96
C PRO A 78 1.23 -10.00 9.56
N ASP A 79 -0.02 -10.44 9.42
CA ASP A 79 -0.75 -10.46 8.14
C ASP A 79 -1.39 -9.10 7.79
N GLY A 80 -1.28 -8.11 8.69
CA GLY A 80 -1.78 -6.76 8.49
C GLY A 80 -2.68 -6.31 9.64
N GLU A 81 -2.41 -5.11 10.18
CA GLU A 81 -3.19 -4.51 11.26
C GLU A 81 -4.23 -3.52 10.75
N ILE A 82 -3.83 -2.62 9.84
CA ILE A 82 -4.69 -1.60 9.29
C ILE A 82 -4.59 -1.56 7.77
N ARG A 83 -5.73 -1.28 7.11
CA ARG A 83 -5.89 -1.21 5.66
C ARG A 83 -6.57 0.10 5.26
N GLY A 84 -6.17 0.70 4.13
CA GLY A 84 -6.80 1.90 3.56
C GLY A 84 -6.43 2.19 2.12
#